data_AF-A0A527A5Q6-F1
#
_entry.id   AF-A0A527A5Q6-F1
#
_cell.length_a   1.000
_cell.length_b   1.000
_cell.length_c   1.000
_cell.angle_alpha   90.00
_cell.angle_beta   90.00
_cell.angle_gamma   90.00
#
_symmetry.space_group_name_H-M   'P 1'
#
loop_
_entity.id
_entity.type
_entity.pdbx_description
1 polymer ?
#
loop_
_entity_poly.entity_id
_entity_poly.type
_entity_poly.pdbx_seq_one_letter_code
_entity_poly.pdbx_strand_id
1 'polypeptide(L)' 'MNLHDVDVFNAIMITRGAGAAAALLDTSQPAISRSLAKLEAELGFKLFDRIRGRLVATREGEL' A
#
# COMPACT_ATOMS: atom_id res chain seq x y z
N MET A 1 4.43 -12.94 -0.75
CA MET A 1 3.93 -12.27 0.46
C MET A 1 4.84 -12.57 1.64
N ASN A 2 5.47 -11.53 2.21
CA ASN A 2 6.29 -11.57 3.42
C ASN A 2 5.77 -10.57 4.48
N LEU A 3 6.41 -10.51 5.66
CA LEU A 3 5.98 -9.59 6.73
C LEU A 3 6.04 -8.11 6.32
N HIS A 4 7.05 -7.72 5.54
CA HIS A 4 7.20 -6.36 5.03
C HIS A 4 6.04 -5.95 4.11
N ASP A 5 5.53 -6.86 3.27
CA ASP A 5 4.38 -6.59 2.40
C ASP A 5 3.12 -6.28 3.24
N VAL A 6 2.94 -6.98 4.37
CA VAL A 6 1.84 -6.75 5.32
C VAL A 6 1.99 -5.39 6.02
N ASP A 7 3.20 -5.05 6.47
CA ASP A 7 3.48 -3.75 7.09
C ASP A 7 3.21 -2.59 6.12
N VAL A 8 3.62 -2.74 4.85
CA VAL A 8 3.36 -1.75 3.79
C VAL A 8 1.87 -1.58 3.55
N PHE A 9 1.13 -2.68 3.42
CA PHE A 9 -0.32 -2.64 3.27
C PHE A 9 -0.99 -1.90 4.44
N ASN A 10 -0.66 -2.29 5.68
CA ASN A 10 -1.22 -1.69 6.89
C ASN A 10 -0.86 -0.19 7.01
N ALA A 11 0.38 0.18 6.71
CA ALA A 11 0.80 1.59 6.73
C ALA A 11 0.00 2.44 5.74
N ILE A 12 -0.32 1.91 4.56
CA ILE A 12 -1.16 2.60 3.56
C ILE A 12 -2.63 2.65 4.04
N MET A 13 -3.14 1.58 4.65
CA MET A 13 -4.50 1.56 5.23
C MET A 13 -4.68 2.68 6.26
N ILE A 14 -3.69 2.89 7.13
CA ILE A 14 -3.71 3.91 8.18
C ILE A 14 -3.53 5.31 7.58
N THR A 15 -2.52 5.50 6.73
CA THR A 15 -2.09 6.84 6.30
C THR A 15 -2.79 7.36 5.05
N ARG A 16 -3.47 6.48 4.30
CA ARG A 16 -4.16 6.79 3.03
C ARG A 16 -3.26 7.41 1.95
N GLY A 17 -1.94 7.16 2.01
CA GLY A 17 -1.01 7.68 1.01
C GLY A 17 0.41 7.10 1.12
N ALA A 18 1.01 6.81 -0.03
CA ALA A 18 2.33 6.15 -0.09
C ALA A 18 3.48 6.98 0.53
N GLY A 19 3.41 8.32 0.48
CA GLY A 19 4.42 9.18 1.10
C GLY A 19 4.35 9.18 2.62
N ALA A 20 3.14 9.23 3.17
CA ALA A 20 2.93 9.17 4.62
C ALA A 20 3.22 7.75 5.17
N ALA A 21 2.87 6.70 4.43
CA ALA A 21 3.26 5.33 4.75
C ALA A 21 4.79 5.16 4.76
N ALA A 22 5.50 5.80 3.82
CA ALA A 22 6.95 5.76 3.77
C ALA A 22 7.59 6.41 5.00
N ALA A 23 7.07 7.57 5.42
CA ALA A 23 7.51 8.23 6.65
C ALA A 23 7.22 7.37 7.91
N LEU A 24 6.09 6.67 7.95
CA LEU A 24 5.72 5.79 9.07
C LEU A 24 6.64 4.56 9.18
N LEU A 25 7.07 4.00 8.05
CA LEU A 25 7.93 2.80 8.00
C LEU A 25 9.43 3.13 7.86
N ASP A 26 9.82 4.39 8.07
CA ASP A 26 11.19 4.89 7.93
C ASP A 26 11.85 4.43 6.61
N THR A 27 11.13 4.64 5.50
CA THR A 27 11.57 4.23 4.17
C THR A 27 11.22 5.26 3.11
N SER A 28 11.50 4.95 1.84
CA SER A 28 11.22 5.84 0.70
C SER A 28 9.86 5.53 0.06
N GLN A 29 9.17 6.57 -0.43
CA GLN A 29 7.91 6.40 -1.18
C GLN A 29 8.02 5.47 -2.41
N PRO A 30 9.14 5.47 -3.17
CA PRO A 30 9.35 4.48 -4.22
C PRO A 30 9.44 3.04 -3.69
N ALA A 31 10.01 2.82 -2.50
CA ALA A 31 10.04 1.48 -1.89
C ALA A 31 8.62 1.01 -1.55
N ILE A 32 7.82 1.85 -0.88
CA ILE A 32 6.40 1.57 -0.61
C ILE A 32 5.62 1.24 -1.89
N SER A 33 5.81 2.05 -2.94
CA SER A 33 5.06 1.87 -4.19
C SER A 33 5.46 0.58 -4.91
N ARG A 34 6.74 0.19 -4.85
CA ARG A 34 7.21 -1.09 -5.40
C ARG A 34 6.67 -2.28 -4.61
N SER A 35 6.72 -2.24 -3.28
CA SER A 35 6.19 -3.31 -2.44
C SER A 35 4.68 -3.47 -2.64
N LEU A 36 3.92 -2.38 -2.70
CA LEU A 36 2.49 -2.43 -3.02
C LEU A 36 2.22 -3.03 -4.40
N ALA A 37 2.91 -2.54 -5.44
CA ALA A 37 2.71 -3.03 -6.80
C ALA A 37 3.05 -4.53 -6.93
N LYS A 38 4.09 -4.97 -6.24
CA LYS A 38 4.46 -6.39 -6.15
C LYS A 38 3.35 -7.20 -5.47
N LEU A 39 2.84 -6.73 -4.33
CA LEU A 39 1.76 -7.41 -3.60
C LEU A 39 0.49 -7.53 -4.45
N GLU A 40 0.04 -6.45 -5.08
CA GLU A 40 -1.11 -6.46 -5.99
C GLU A 40 -0.90 -7.41 -7.19
N ALA A 41 0.33 -7.50 -7.72
CA ALA A 41 0.65 -8.43 -8.79
C ALA A 41 0.62 -9.90 -8.33
N GLU A 42 1.10 -10.19 -7.12
CA GLU A 42 1.03 -11.54 -6.53
C GLU A 42 -0.43 -11.96 -6.25
N LEU A 43 -1.29 -11.02 -5.85
CA LEU A 43 -2.70 -11.26 -5.57
C LEU A 43 -3.58 -11.27 -6.84
N GLY A 44 -3.14 -10.63 -7.92
CA GLY A 44 -3.87 -10.55 -9.17
C GLY A 44 -4.97 -9.48 -9.21
N PHE A 45 -5.04 -8.62 -8.19
CA PHE A 45 -6.01 -7.52 -8.11
C PHE A 45 -5.43 -6.30 -7.38
N LYS A 46 -6.10 -5.16 -7.52
CA LYS A 46 -5.73 -3.92 -6.84
C LYS A 46 -6.24 -3.92 -5.40
N LEU A 47 -5.38 -3.49 -4.48
CA LEU A 47 -5.71 -3.32 -3.06
C LEU A 47 -6.11 -1.87 -2.76
N PHE A 48 -5.64 -0.91 -3.57
CA PHE A 48 -5.98 0.49 -3.42
C PHE A 48 -6.25 1.19 -4.75
N ASP A 49 -7.25 2.07 -4.74
CA ASP A 49 -7.51 3.04 -5.78
C ASP A 49 -6.90 4.41 -5.44
N ARG A 50 -6.49 5.14 -6.47
CA ARG A 50 -6.01 6.51 -6.33
C ARG A 50 -7.15 7.51 -6.58
N ILE A 51 -7.71 8.06 -5.52
CA ILE A 51 -8.81 9.02 -5.57
C ILE A 51 -8.36 10.36 -4.99
N ARG A 52 -8.35 11.42 -5.81
CA ARG A 52 -7.95 12.79 -5.40
C ARG A 52 -6.59 12.81 -4.68
N GLY A 53 -5.63 12.04 -5.17
CA GLY A 53 -4.27 11.95 -4.61
C GLY A 53 -4.11 11.02 -3.40
N ARG A 54 -5.20 10.45 -2.86
CA ARG A 54 -5.16 9.49 -1.74
C ARG A 54 -5.24 8.06 -2.24
N LEU A 55 -4.67 7.14 -1.47
CA LEU A 55 -4.86 5.69 -1.63
C LEU A 55 -6.05 5.27 -0.77
N VAL A 56 -7.12 4.84 -1.42
CA VAL A 56 -8.36 4.37 -0.80
C VAL A 56 -8.44 2.86 -1.03
N ALA A 57 -8.76 2.08 0.00
CA ALA A 57 -8.83 0.63 -0.14
C ALA A 57 -9.91 0.25 -1.17
N THR A 58 -9.62 -0.73 -2.01
CA THR A 58 -10.63 -1.39 -2.85
C THR A 58 -11.52 -2.29 -1.99
N ARG A 59 -12.57 -2.86 -2.59
CA ARG A 59 -13.38 -3.85 -1.89
C ARG A 59 -12.53 -5.01 -1.36
N GLU A 60 -11.62 -5.50 -2.18
CA GLU A 60 -10.71 -6.61 -1.85
C GLU A 60 -9.72 -6.23 -0.75
N GLY A 61 -9.28 -4.97 -0.69
CA GLY A 61 -8.44 -4.46 0.39
C GLY A 61 -9.17 -4.25 1.73
N GLU A 62 -10.51 -4.30 1.75
CA GLU A 62 -11.33 -4.21 2.96
C GLU A 62 -11.83 -5.57 3.48
N LEU A 63 -11.62 -6.66 2.73
CA LEU A 63 -12.00 -8.02 3.12
C LEU A 63 -11.05 -8.61 4.16
#